data_AF-A0A928U8S5-F1
#
_entry.id   AF-A0A928U8S5-F1
#
_cell.length_a   1.000
_cell.length_b   1.000
_cell.length_c   1.000
_cell.angle_alpha   90.00
_cell.angle_beta   90.00
_cell.angle_gamma   90.00
#
_symmetry.space_group_name_H-M   'P 1'
#
loop_
_entity.id
_entity.type
_entity.pdbx_description
1 polymer ?
#
loop_
_entity_poly.entity_id
_entity_poly.type
_entity_poly.pdbx_seq_one_letter_code
_entity_poly.pdbx_strand_id
1 'polypeptide(L)'
;MGIEVRYLMSSGVDKEKLARQIAADKRITEGSICLLSVVEPCIAPMVKGNKASKKLELVMAPRKCVFVYHYFNDPVFGFGHVRIQSWAPFNIFICLNGRHWLERQLQKQGIDYVKDGNCFVRIEDIAAAQVLLHEQLKTDWAKLLNGLALGSCPALSQILRPLEPEYYWSADETEWATDIMFKSVEALEELFPSFVHHAMRVCDSSSVMKYLGRRNLAGAAPDEVISDYRRRYEGIRVKHSVNYNSVKMYNKSGSLLRIETTINNTRDFKVFRSPNDDEGKPASWQKMRKGVSDLHRRCGGEPTMQ
;
A
#
# COMPACT_ATOMS: atom_id res chain seq x y z
N MET A 1 9.74 24.80 6.71
CA MET A 1 10.36 23.45 6.79
C MET A 1 11.88 23.48 6.67
N GLY A 2 12.50 24.42 5.93
CA GLY A 2 13.98 24.51 5.91
C GLY A 2 14.69 23.30 5.29
N ILE A 3 13.95 22.45 4.58
CA ILE A 3 14.44 21.24 3.93
C ILE A 3 14.77 21.50 2.47
N GLU A 4 15.54 20.60 1.89
CA GLU A 4 15.94 20.68 0.49
C GLU A 4 14.75 20.63 -0.46
N VAL A 5 14.71 21.55 -1.42
CA VAL A 5 13.68 21.62 -2.45
C VAL A 5 14.34 21.47 -3.82
N ARG A 6 13.90 20.50 -4.62
CA ARG A 6 14.43 20.28 -5.98
C ARG A 6 13.29 20.11 -6.99
N TYR A 7 13.39 20.82 -8.11
CA TYR A 7 12.56 20.55 -9.28
C TYR A 7 13.23 19.48 -10.16
N LEU A 8 12.47 18.46 -10.55
CA LEU A 8 12.93 17.38 -11.41
C LEU A 8 12.42 17.60 -12.84
N MET A 9 13.34 17.59 -13.80
CA MET A 9 13.01 17.78 -15.22
C MET A 9 12.28 16.59 -15.86
N SER A 10 12.33 15.41 -15.21
CA SER A 10 11.73 14.18 -15.73
C SER A 10 10.97 13.44 -14.63
N SER A 11 9.76 12.98 -14.96
CA SER A 11 8.95 12.12 -14.11
C SER A 11 9.55 10.72 -13.92
N GLY A 12 10.44 10.30 -14.82
CA GLY A 12 11.11 8.99 -14.79
C GLY A 12 12.27 8.89 -13.82
N VAL A 13 12.65 9.99 -13.14
CA VAL A 13 13.65 9.95 -12.06
C VAL A 13 13.11 9.09 -10.91
N ASP A 14 13.94 8.18 -10.41
CA ASP A 14 13.65 7.42 -9.19
C ASP A 14 13.76 8.35 -7.97
N LYS A 15 12.60 8.87 -7.58
CA LYS A 15 12.45 9.84 -6.50
C LYS A 15 12.78 9.25 -5.13
N GLU A 16 12.48 7.96 -4.92
CA GLU A 16 12.80 7.29 -3.66
C GLU A 16 14.31 7.12 -3.53
N LYS A 17 14.99 6.61 -4.56
CA LYS A 17 16.45 6.48 -4.55
C LYS A 17 17.12 7.84 -4.31
N LEU A 18 16.65 8.89 -4.97
CA LEU A 18 17.14 10.25 -4.79
C LEU A 18 16.92 10.74 -3.34
N ALA A 19 15.73 10.54 -2.78
CA ALA A 19 15.44 10.93 -1.40
C ALA A 19 16.32 10.17 -0.39
N ARG A 20 16.56 8.86 -0.60
CA ARG A 20 17.46 8.06 0.24
C ARG A 20 18.91 8.53 0.15
N GLN A 21 19.38 8.93 -1.04
CA GLN A 21 20.70 9.54 -1.22
C GLN A 21 20.81 10.85 -0.45
N ILE A 22 19.82 11.75 -0.59
CA ILE A 22 19.78 13.02 0.15
C ILE A 22 19.81 12.78 1.67
N ALA A 23 19.03 11.81 2.17
CA ALA A 23 19.02 11.45 3.57
C ALA A 23 20.40 10.96 4.05
N ALA A 24 21.09 10.13 3.26
CA ALA A 24 22.43 9.63 3.58
C ALA A 24 23.47 10.76 3.58
N ASP A 25 23.51 11.57 2.52
CA ASP A 25 24.47 12.67 2.34
C ASP A 25 24.36 13.70 3.47
N LYS A 26 23.12 13.97 3.91
CA LYS A 26 22.81 14.92 4.99
C LYS A 26 22.73 14.30 6.36
N ARG A 27 22.95 12.98 6.48
CA ARG A 27 22.84 12.20 7.72
C ARG A 27 21.51 12.40 8.45
N ILE A 28 20.42 12.51 7.69
CA ILE A 28 19.07 12.66 8.22
C ILE A 28 18.57 11.28 8.66
N THR A 29 18.53 11.05 9.97
CA THR A 29 18.07 9.79 10.58
C THR A 29 16.61 9.84 11.03
N GLU A 30 16.03 11.04 11.11
CA GLU A 30 14.65 11.29 11.51
C GLU A 30 14.15 12.64 10.95
N GLY A 31 12.84 12.74 10.67
CA GLY A 31 12.17 13.95 10.23
C GLY A 31 12.07 14.11 8.72
N SER A 32 11.78 15.33 8.27
CA SER A 32 11.66 15.66 6.85
C SER A 32 13.00 15.55 6.12
N ILE A 33 13.00 14.92 4.94
CA ILE A 33 14.21 14.72 4.12
C ILE A 33 14.29 15.81 3.04
N CYS A 34 13.31 15.84 2.14
CA CYS A 34 13.30 16.78 1.01
C CYS A 34 11.91 16.95 0.39
N LEU A 35 11.74 18.03 -0.36
CA LEU A 35 10.65 18.29 -1.28
C LEU A 35 11.14 18.12 -2.72
N LEU A 36 10.53 17.21 -3.46
CA LEU A 36 10.79 17.02 -4.89
C LEU A 36 9.55 17.45 -5.68
N SER A 37 9.70 18.37 -6.63
CA SER A 37 8.59 18.80 -7.49
C SER A 37 8.81 18.33 -8.93
N VAL A 38 7.78 17.84 -9.60
CA VAL A 38 7.87 17.35 -10.99
C VAL A 38 6.53 17.45 -11.71
N VAL A 39 6.55 17.63 -13.04
CA VAL A 39 5.32 17.60 -13.84
C VAL A 39 4.93 16.16 -14.16
N GLU A 40 3.71 15.75 -13.79
CA GLU A 40 3.20 14.40 -14.05
C GLU A 40 1.72 14.43 -14.50
N PRO A 41 1.24 13.37 -15.17
CA PRO A 41 -0.18 13.22 -15.49
C PRO A 41 -1.07 13.22 -14.24
N CYS A 42 -2.23 13.85 -14.33
CA CYS A 42 -3.23 13.91 -13.27
C CYS A 42 -4.65 13.95 -13.84
N ILE A 43 -5.65 13.73 -12.98
CA ILE A 43 -7.04 14.06 -13.28
C ILE A 43 -7.37 15.37 -12.58
N ALA A 44 -7.81 16.36 -13.35
CA ALA A 44 -8.10 17.69 -12.82
C ALA A 44 -9.27 18.34 -13.56
N PRO A 45 -9.95 19.33 -12.94
CA PRO A 45 -11.03 20.05 -13.57
C PRO A 45 -10.59 20.77 -14.84
N MET A 46 -11.48 20.76 -15.83
CA MET A 46 -11.35 21.46 -17.08
C MET A 46 -12.71 22.02 -17.47
N VAL A 47 -12.73 23.26 -17.98
CA VAL A 47 -13.95 23.86 -18.49
C VAL A 47 -14.14 23.41 -19.94
N LYS A 48 -15.30 22.82 -20.25
CA LYS A 48 -15.73 22.49 -21.61
C LYS A 48 -17.04 23.18 -21.95
N GLY A 49 -17.18 23.66 -23.17
CA GLY A 49 -18.46 24.14 -23.68
C GLY A 49 -19.38 22.97 -24.02
N ASN A 50 -20.60 22.97 -23.49
CA ASN A 50 -21.66 22.05 -23.86
C ASN A 50 -22.56 22.72 -24.92
N LYS A 51 -22.54 22.19 -26.14
CA LYS A 51 -23.29 22.74 -27.29
C LYS A 51 -24.81 22.64 -27.11
N ALA A 52 -25.29 21.61 -26.41
CA ALA A 52 -26.71 21.41 -26.18
C ALA A 52 -27.26 22.37 -25.13
N SER A 53 -26.58 22.50 -23.98
CA SER A 53 -26.98 23.42 -22.91
C SER A 53 -26.56 24.87 -23.17
N LYS A 54 -25.68 25.11 -24.16
CA LYS A 54 -25.00 26.40 -24.45
C LYS A 54 -24.32 27.00 -23.21
N LYS A 55 -23.84 26.15 -22.29
CA LYS A 55 -23.18 26.54 -21.05
C LYS A 55 -21.75 25.99 -20.98
N LEU A 56 -20.94 26.63 -20.15
CA LEU A 56 -19.65 26.09 -19.73
C LEU A 56 -19.89 25.10 -18.58
N GLU A 57 -19.34 23.90 -18.72
CA GLU A 57 -19.44 22.83 -17.74
C GLU A 57 -18.06 22.43 -17.24
N LEU A 58 -17.95 22.17 -15.94
CA LEU A 58 -16.74 21.67 -15.32
C LEU A 58 -16.72 20.15 -15.47
N VAL A 59 -15.70 19.63 -16.14
CA VAL A 59 -15.48 18.18 -16.28
C VAL A 59 -14.12 17.80 -15.74
N MET A 60 -14.02 16.64 -15.10
CA MET A 60 -12.73 16.06 -14.75
C MET A 60 -12.10 15.45 -16.01
N ALA A 61 -10.84 15.80 -16.30
CA ALA A 61 -10.16 15.31 -17.50
C ALA A 61 -8.69 14.97 -17.20
N PRO A 62 -8.06 14.10 -18.01
CA PRO A 62 -6.62 13.90 -18.00
C PRO A 62 -5.89 15.20 -18.34
N ARG A 63 -5.02 15.65 -17.44
CA ARG A 63 -4.15 16.84 -17.60
C ARG A 63 -2.76 16.54 -17.06
N LYS A 64 -1.91 17.56 -16.99
CA LYS A 64 -0.60 17.50 -16.33
C LYS A 64 -0.49 18.67 -15.37
N CYS A 65 0.06 18.43 -14.19
CA CYS A 65 0.35 19.48 -13.23
C CYS A 65 1.64 19.15 -12.49
N VAL A 66 2.09 20.08 -11.66
CA VAL A 66 3.22 19.84 -10.77
C VAL A 66 2.72 19.01 -9.59
N PHE A 67 3.40 17.90 -9.31
CA PHE A 67 3.27 17.19 -8.05
C PHE A 67 4.41 17.59 -7.13
N VAL A 68 4.11 17.75 -5.85
CA VAL A 68 5.10 17.98 -4.79
C VAL A 68 5.17 16.73 -3.93
N TYR A 69 6.35 16.13 -3.86
CA TYR A 69 6.66 14.97 -3.04
C TYR A 69 7.41 15.43 -1.80
N HIS A 70 6.84 15.21 -0.64
CA HIS A 70 7.51 15.34 0.65
C HIS A 70 7.96 13.96 1.12
N TYR A 71 9.27 13.73 1.08
CA TYR A 71 9.89 12.53 1.65
C TYR A 71 10.31 12.80 3.09
N PHE A 72 10.10 11.81 3.96
CA PHE A 72 10.41 11.89 5.39
C PHE A 72 10.90 10.54 5.92
N ASN A 73 11.55 10.58 7.08
CA ASN A 73 11.85 9.42 7.92
C ASN A 73 11.23 9.65 9.30
N ASP A 74 9.97 9.27 9.46
CA ASP A 74 9.17 9.60 10.63
C ASP A 74 9.58 8.78 11.87
N PRO A 75 9.58 9.36 13.10
CA PRO A 75 9.91 8.65 14.34
C PRO A 75 8.95 7.50 14.69
N VAL A 76 7.76 7.48 14.11
CA VAL A 76 6.75 6.45 14.31
C VAL A 76 6.74 5.50 13.12
N PHE A 77 6.63 6.02 11.89
CA PHE A 77 6.38 5.19 10.71
C PHE A 77 7.65 4.80 9.94
N GLY A 78 8.76 5.49 10.18
CA GLY A 78 9.98 5.38 9.38
C GLY A 78 9.85 6.05 8.01
N PHE A 79 10.57 5.51 7.02
CA PHE A 79 10.65 6.13 5.69
C PHE A 79 9.31 6.06 4.94
N GLY A 80 8.87 7.20 4.40
CA GLY A 80 7.64 7.31 3.63
C GLY A 80 7.59 8.61 2.82
N HIS A 81 6.49 8.83 2.11
CA HIS A 81 6.27 10.10 1.42
C HIS A 81 4.80 10.50 1.29
N VAL A 82 4.58 11.81 1.19
CA VAL A 82 3.32 12.42 0.75
C VAL A 82 3.52 13.05 -0.63
N ARG A 83 2.66 12.72 -1.58
CA ARG A 83 2.62 13.29 -2.93
C ARG A 83 1.35 14.11 -3.10
N ILE A 84 1.50 15.41 -3.35
CA ILE A 84 0.40 16.38 -3.43
C ILE A 84 0.30 16.91 -4.86
N GLN A 85 -0.89 16.83 -5.43
CA GLN A 85 -1.23 17.46 -6.71
C GLN A 85 -1.35 18.98 -6.56
N SER A 86 -0.70 19.79 -7.41
CA SER A 86 -0.78 21.26 -7.29
C SER A 86 -2.09 21.87 -7.83
N TRP A 87 -2.87 21.10 -8.58
CA TRP A 87 -4.17 21.53 -9.11
C TRP A 87 -5.31 20.99 -8.26
N ALA A 88 -6.37 21.80 -8.10
CA ALA A 88 -7.62 21.37 -7.48
C ALA A 88 -8.09 20.03 -8.07
N PRO A 89 -8.63 19.09 -7.26
CA PRO A 89 -8.94 19.23 -5.83
C PRO A 89 -7.76 18.92 -4.89
N PHE A 90 -6.51 19.08 -5.36
CA PHE A 90 -5.30 18.83 -4.56
C PHE A 90 -5.21 17.40 -4.04
N ASN A 91 -5.43 16.42 -4.93
CA ASN A 91 -5.34 15.00 -4.59
C ASN A 91 -4.02 14.68 -3.89
N ILE A 92 -4.11 13.96 -2.78
CA ILE A 92 -2.97 13.57 -1.95
C ILE A 92 -2.84 12.05 -1.98
N PHE A 93 -1.62 11.59 -2.25
CA PHE A 93 -1.23 10.19 -2.15
C PHE A 93 -0.21 10.05 -1.04
N ILE A 94 -0.40 9.08 -0.16
CA ILE A 94 0.51 8.83 0.96
C ILE A 94 0.99 7.39 0.84
N CYS A 95 2.31 7.20 0.90
CA CYS A 95 2.95 5.90 0.89
C CYS A 95 3.62 5.64 2.25
N LEU A 96 3.15 4.60 2.93
CA LEU A 96 3.66 4.13 4.22
C LEU A 96 4.01 2.65 4.12
N ASN A 97 4.95 2.20 4.96
CA ASN A 97 5.39 0.81 4.99
C ASN A 97 5.30 0.26 6.42
N GLY A 98 4.43 -0.72 6.65
CA GLY A 98 4.24 -1.33 7.97
C GLY A 98 5.48 -2.01 8.55
N ARG A 99 6.46 -2.41 7.71
CA ARG A 99 7.74 -2.97 8.16
C ARG A 99 8.69 -1.89 8.67
N HIS A 100 8.66 -0.68 8.09
CA HIS A 100 9.38 0.47 8.65
C HIS A 100 8.76 0.95 9.96
N TRP A 101 7.43 0.88 10.07
CA TRP A 101 6.75 1.15 11.34
C TRP A 101 7.10 0.10 12.41
N LEU A 102 7.03 -1.20 12.07
CA LEU A 102 7.42 -2.28 12.97
C LEU A 102 8.87 -2.10 13.46
N GLU A 103 9.78 -1.69 12.58
CA GLU A 103 11.17 -1.40 12.93
C GLU A 103 11.27 -0.34 14.05
N ARG A 104 10.52 0.76 13.93
CA ARG A 104 10.46 1.80 14.98
C ARG A 104 9.85 1.27 16.28
N GLN A 105 8.85 0.39 16.20
CA GLN A 105 8.23 -0.21 17.38
C GLN A 105 9.20 -1.17 18.11
N LEU A 106 9.92 -2.01 17.36
CA LEU A 106 10.94 -2.92 17.91
C LEU A 106 12.07 -2.14 18.61
N GLN A 107 12.58 -1.09 17.96
CA GLN A 107 13.60 -0.20 18.55
C GLN A 107 13.13 0.43 19.86
N LYS A 108 11.86 0.89 19.93
CA LYS A 108 11.29 1.48 21.15
C LYS A 108 11.12 0.47 22.28
N GLN A 109 10.84 -0.79 21.96
CA GLN A 109 10.71 -1.87 22.94
C GLN A 109 12.05 -2.53 23.29
N GLY A 110 13.14 -2.16 22.61
CA GLY A 110 14.46 -2.78 22.82
C GLY A 110 14.51 -4.24 22.38
N ILE A 111 13.69 -4.64 21.40
CA ILE A 111 13.68 -6.01 20.85
C ILE A 111 14.70 -6.07 19.72
N ASP A 112 15.66 -6.99 19.84
CA ASP A 112 16.70 -7.14 18.83
C ASP A 112 16.17 -7.74 17.52
N TYR A 113 16.71 -7.26 16.40
CA TYR A 113 16.35 -7.76 15.09
C TYR A 113 17.51 -7.64 14.09
N VAL A 114 17.42 -8.41 13.01
CA VAL A 114 18.31 -8.31 11.84
C VAL A 114 17.45 -8.11 10.61
N LYS A 115 17.80 -7.10 9.81
CA LYS A 115 17.03 -6.68 8.64
C LYS A 115 17.87 -6.70 7.38
N ASP A 116 17.25 -7.13 6.28
CA ASP A 116 17.75 -6.98 4.92
C ASP A 116 16.71 -6.22 4.08
N GLY A 117 16.99 -4.95 3.78
CA GLY A 117 16.07 -4.05 3.10
C GLY A 117 14.77 -3.85 3.90
N ASN A 118 13.65 -4.38 3.40
CA ASN A 118 12.33 -4.34 4.06
C ASN A 118 11.97 -5.66 4.77
N CYS A 119 12.89 -6.61 4.83
CA CYS A 119 12.67 -7.96 5.36
C CYS A 119 13.34 -8.14 6.72
N PHE A 120 12.61 -8.67 7.70
CA PHE A 120 13.19 -9.08 8.98
C PHE A 120 13.65 -10.53 8.87
N VAL A 121 14.96 -10.74 8.82
CA VAL A 121 15.57 -12.08 8.71
C VAL A 121 15.59 -12.76 10.07
N ARG A 122 15.72 -11.97 11.15
CA ARG A 122 15.65 -12.43 12.53
C ARG A 122 14.94 -11.38 13.37
N ILE A 123 14.09 -11.82 14.27
CA ILE A 123 13.52 -11.03 15.35
C ILE A 123 13.71 -11.86 16.62
N GLU A 124 14.21 -11.25 17.67
CA GLU A 124 14.42 -11.89 18.98
C GLU A 124 13.10 -12.44 19.54
N ASP A 125 12.05 -11.61 19.58
CA ASP A 125 10.70 -12.00 19.99
C ASP A 125 9.69 -11.81 18.85
N ILE A 126 9.42 -12.91 18.15
CA ILE A 126 8.45 -12.95 17.04
C ILE A 126 7.02 -12.72 17.55
N ALA A 127 6.68 -13.19 18.75
CA ALA A 127 5.34 -13.05 19.30
C ALA A 127 5.05 -11.58 19.63
N ALA A 128 6.00 -10.89 20.27
CA ALA A 128 5.91 -9.46 20.51
C ALA A 128 5.83 -8.66 19.20
N ALA A 129 6.64 -9.01 18.19
CA ALA A 129 6.56 -8.37 16.87
C ALA A 129 5.18 -8.55 16.19
N GLN A 130 4.56 -9.72 16.35
CA GLN A 130 3.22 -9.96 15.83
C GLN A 130 2.16 -9.12 16.56
N VAL A 131 2.29 -8.96 17.88
CA VAL A 131 1.42 -8.05 18.67
C VAL A 131 1.54 -6.61 18.16
N LEU A 132 2.77 -6.12 17.96
CA LEU A 132 3.04 -4.78 17.42
C LEU A 132 2.41 -4.56 16.03
N LEU A 133 2.47 -5.56 15.14
CA LEU A 133 1.80 -5.52 13.84
C LEU A 133 0.27 -5.50 13.98
N HIS A 134 -0.29 -6.28 14.90
CA HIS A 134 -1.73 -6.26 15.17
C HIS A 134 -2.21 -4.91 15.71
N GLU A 135 -1.38 -4.19 16.47
CA GLU A 135 -1.70 -2.83 16.91
C GLU A 135 -1.84 -1.85 15.74
N GLN A 136 -1.02 -1.99 14.69
CA GLN A 136 -1.13 -1.14 13.49
C GLN A 136 -2.52 -1.25 12.83
N LEU A 137 -3.21 -2.40 12.97
CA LEU A 137 -4.57 -2.60 12.42
C LEU A 137 -5.64 -1.75 13.12
N LYS A 138 -5.36 -1.28 14.34
CA LYS A 138 -6.28 -0.47 15.17
C LYS A 138 -6.13 1.04 14.93
N THR A 139 -5.29 1.43 13.98
CA THR A 139 -4.97 2.82 13.69
C THR A 139 -6.18 3.58 13.18
N ASP A 140 -6.40 4.78 13.72
CA ASP A 140 -7.28 5.78 13.10
C ASP A 140 -6.60 6.36 11.86
N TRP A 141 -6.81 5.68 10.73
CA TRP A 141 -6.19 6.03 9.46
C TRP A 141 -6.59 7.42 8.97
N ALA A 142 -7.84 7.85 9.20
CA ALA A 142 -8.28 9.16 8.73
C ALA A 142 -7.52 10.27 9.47
N LYS A 143 -7.44 10.18 10.81
CA LYS A 143 -6.68 11.13 11.63
C LYS A 143 -5.20 11.14 11.28
N LEU A 144 -4.59 9.96 11.14
CA LEU A 144 -3.17 9.82 10.79
C LEU A 144 -2.86 10.45 9.43
N LEU A 145 -3.62 10.09 8.39
CA LEU A 145 -3.37 10.56 7.03
C LEU A 145 -3.63 12.07 6.89
N ASN A 146 -4.64 12.60 7.59
CA ASN A 146 -4.85 14.05 7.69
C ASN A 146 -3.66 14.76 8.35
N GLY A 147 -3.10 14.19 9.42
CA GLY A 147 -1.91 14.69 10.08
C GLY A 147 -0.71 14.77 9.14
N LEU A 148 -0.45 13.70 8.38
CA LEU A 148 0.64 13.67 7.39
C LEU A 148 0.42 14.65 6.24
N ALA A 149 -0.81 14.79 5.75
CA ALA A 149 -1.17 15.74 4.69
C ALA A 149 -0.91 17.18 5.13
N LEU A 150 -1.44 17.59 6.29
CA LEU A 150 -1.28 18.93 6.83
C LEU A 150 0.17 19.20 7.27
N GLY A 151 0.87 18.21 7.80
CA GLY A 151 2.29 18.31 8.13
C GLY A 151 3.16 18.53 6.88
N SER A 152 2.78 17.94 5.75
CA SER A 152 3.49 18.06 4.47
C SER A 152 3.16 19.34 3.71
N CYS A 153 1.97 19.92 3.92
CA CYS A 153 1.59 21.21 3.38
C CYS A 153 0.81 22.03 4.42
N PRO A 154 1.51 22.73 5.35
CA PRO A 154 0.86 23.50 6.42
C PRO A 154 -0.03 24.63 5.91
N ALA A 155 0.27 25.16 4.71
CA ALA A 155 -0.52 26.20 4.07
C ALA A 155 -1.80 25.68 3.39
N LEU A 156 -2.00 24.34 3.31
CA LEU A 156 -3.13 23.75 2.59
C LEU A 156 -4.49 24.25 3.12
N SER A 157 -4.65 24.32 4.44
CA SER A 157 -5.87 24.82 5.07
C SER A 157 -6.11 26.31 4.78
N GLN A 158 -5.05 27.10 4.61
CA GLN A 158 -5.15 28.51 4.26
C GLN A 158 -5.52 28.70 2.79
N ILE A 159 -4.92 27.90 1.90
CA ILE A 159 -5.18 27.92 0.45
C ILE A 159 -6.63 27.56 0.14
N LEU A 160 -7.22 26.66 0.92
CA LEU A 160 -8.58 26.17 0.69
C LEU A 160 -9.66 27.11 1.24
N ARG A 161 -9.32 28.13 2.03
CA ARG A 161 -10.33 29.04 2.61
C ARG A 161 -11.19 29.71 1.53
N PRO A 162 -12.51 29.91 1.79
CA PRO A 162 -13.22 29.57 3.03
C PRO A 162 -13.71 28.11 3.08
N LEU A 163 -13.31 27.26 2.14
CA LEU A 163 -13.69 25.85 2.14
C LEU A 163 -12.87 25.10 3.19
N GLU A 164 -13.53 24.21 3.92
CA GLU A 164 -12.92 23.28 4.86
C GLU A 164 -13.19 21.84 4.39
N PRO A 165 -12.64 21.44 3.23
CA PRO A 165 -12.95 20.13 2.68
C PRO A 165 -12.35 19.03 3.56
N GLU A 166 -13.16 18.03 3.87
CA GLU A 166 -12.69 16.80 4.50
C GLU A 166 -12.12 15.86 3.43
N TYR A 167 -10.91 15.36 3.66
CA TYR A 167 -10.32 14.35 2.78
C TYR A 167 -10.94 12.99 3.05
N TYR A 168 -11.58 12.43 2.02
CA TYR A 168 -11.97 11.03 2.01
C TYR A 168 -10.78 10.15 1.61
N TRP A 169 -10.23 9.42 2.57
CA TRP A 169 -9.09 8.54 2.32
C TRP A 169 -9.51 7.20 1.75
N SER A 170 -8.83 6.80 0.68
CA SER A 170 -8.97 5.48 0.07
C SER A 170 -7.60 4.85 -0.09
N ALA A 171 -7.53 3.53 0.06
CA ALA A 171 -6.30 2.79 -0.16
C ALA A 171 -6.32 2.21 -1.58
N ASP A 172 -5.50 2.80 -2.46
CA ASP A 172 -5.44 2.51 -3.89
C ASP A 172 -4.75 1.17 -4.18
N GLU A 173 -3.61 0.95 -3.55
CA GLU A 173 -2.87 -0.31 -3.54
C GLU A 173 -2.52 -0.65 -2.09
N THR A 174 -2.72 -1.90 -1.70
CA THR A 174 -2.31 -2.42 -0.38
C THR A 174 -1.60 -3.74 -0.54
N GLU A 175 -0.45 -3.88 0.13
CA GLU A 175 0.31 -5.12 0.20
C GLU A 175 0.30 -5.65 1.63
N TRP A 176 0.04 -6.95 1.77
CA TRP A 176 0.17 -7.69 3.03
C TRP A 176 1.06 -8.91 2.81
N ALA A 177 1.98 -9.17 3.73
CA ALA A 177 2.93 -10.27 3.62
C ALA A 177 2.94 -11.15 4.87
N THR A 178 2.79 -12.45 4.65
CA THR A 178 3.10 -13.48 5.64
C THR A 178 4.52 -13.97 5.41
N ASP A 179 5.36 -13.82 6.43
CA ASP A 179 6.76 -14.23 6.40
C ASP A 179 6.96 -15.48 7.25
N ILE A 180 7.47 -16.54 6.65
CA ILE A 180 7.83 -17.78 7.34
C ILE A 180 9.36 -17.81 7.42
N MET A 181 9.88 -17.67 8.64
CA MET A 181 11.32 -17.64 8.92
C MET A 181 11.86 -19.06 9.08
N PHE A 182 12.83 -19.44 8.24
CA PHE A 182 13.53 -20.72 8.34
C PHE A 182 14.80 -20.55 9.18
N LYS A 183 15.20 -21.63 9.86
CA LYS A 183 16.40 -21.65 10.71
C LYS A 183 17.70 -21.56 9.92
N SER A 184 17.68 -21.95 8.65
CA SER A 184 18.83 -21.86 7.75
C SER A 184 18.38 -21.70 6.30
N VAL A 185 19.31 -21.32 5.42
CA VAL A 185 19.06 -21.18 3.97
C VAL A 185 18.78 -22.56 3.36
N GLU A 186 19.56 -23.57 3.75
CA GLU A 186 19.48 -24.94 3.26
C GLU A 186 18.09 -25.55 3.54
N ALA A 187 17.52 -25.27 4.71
CA ALA A 187 16.19 -25.76 5.09
C ALA A 187 15.09 -25.21 4.17
N LEU A 188 15.20 -23.95 3.73
CA LEU A 188 14.27 -23.40 2.74
C LEU A 188 14.57 -23.94 1.35
N GLU A 189 15.84 -24.00 0.94
CA GLU A 189 16.25 -24.50 -0.38
C GLU A 189 15.82 -25.96 -0.64
N GLU A 190 15.84 -26.82 0.37
CA GLU A 190 15.37 -28.20 0.27
C GLU A 190 13.87 -28.27 -0.04
N LEU A 191 13.06 -27.41 0.59
CA LEU A 191 11.60 -27.42 0.48
C LEU A 191 11.08 -26.54 -0.66
N PHE A 192 11.84 -25.52 -1.07
CA PHE A 192 11.39 -24.53 -2.03
C PHE A 192 10.94 -25.11 -3.38
N PRO A 193 11.66 -26.08 -4.00
CA PRO A 193 11.21 -26.73 -5.22
C PRO A 193 9.84 -27.40 -5.07
N SER A 194 9.59 -28.04 -3.91
CA SER A 194 8.31 -28.69 -3.60
C SER A 194 7.20 -27.66 -3.46
N PHE A 195 7.44 -26.51 -2.81
CA PHE A 195 6.47 -25.42 -2.73
C PHE A 195 6.13 -24.85 -4.11
N VAL A 196 7.14 -24.64 -4.96
CA VAL A 196 6.95 -24.16 -6.34
C VAL A 196 6.13 -25.15 -7.15
N HIS A 197 6.48 -26.44 -7.09
CA HIS A 197 5.74 -27.49 -7.80
C HIS A 197 4.28 -27.57 -7.31
N HIS A 198 4.06 -27.48 -5.99
CA HIS A 198 2.71 -27.46 -5.42
C HIS A 198 1.92 -26.23 -5.89
N ALA A 199 2.51 -25.03 -5.84
CA ALA A 199 1.87 -23.81 -6.30
C ALA A 199 1.49 -23.89 -7.79
N MET A 200 2.35 -24.45 -8.64
CA MET A 200 2.06 -24.56 -10.08
C MET A 200 1.06 -25.67 -10.41
N ARG A 201 1.05 -26.78 -9.66
CA ARG A 201 0.23 -27.96 -9.98
C ARG A 201 -1.12 -27.97 -9.29
N VAL A 202 -1.21 -27.42 -8.08
CA VAL A 202 -2.41 -27.49 -7.22
C VAL A 202 -3.19 -26.17 -7.23
N CYS A 203 -2.53 -25.02 -7.36
CA CYS A 203 -3.21 -23.72 -7.46
C CYS A 203 -3.70 -23.48 -8.90
N ASP A 204 -4.68 -24.29 -9.31
CA ASP A 204 -5.43 -24.07 -10.55
C ASP A 204 -6.21 -22.74 -10.52
N SER A 205 -6.72 -22.32 -11.68
CA SER A 205 -7.48 -21.06 -11.79
C SER A 205 -8.65 -21.00 -10.81
N SER A 206 -9.30 -22.13 -10.53
CA SER A 206 -10.39 -22.24 -9.55
C SER A 206 -9.92 -21.91 -8.13
N SER A 207 -8.79 -22.47 -7.72
CA SER A 207 -8.21 -22.25 -6.40
C SER A 207 -7.74 -20.81 -6.22
N VAL A 208 -7.09 -20.24 -7.24
CA VAL A 208 -6.68 -18.83 -7.25
C VAL A 208 -7.88 -17.90 -7.12
N MET A 209 -8.94 -18.15 -7.89
CA MET A 209 -10.18 -17.38 -7.81
C MET A 209 -10.81 -17.46 -6.41
N LYS A 210 -10.90 -18.66 -5.82
CA LYS A 210 -11.43 -18.86 -4.47
C LYS A 210 -10.62 -18.10 -3.42
N TYR A 211 -9.29 -18.17 -3.50
CA TYR A 211 -8.40 -17.44 -2.61
C TYR A 211 -8.61 -15.92 -2.71
N LEU A 212 -8.72 -15.39 -3.93
CA LEU A 212 -8.97 -13.96 -4.19
C LEU A 212 -10.47 -13.58 -4.12
N GLY A 213 -11.23 -14.24 -3.25
CA GLY A 213 -12.59 -13.82 -2.86
C GLY A 213 -13.76 -14.39 -3.69
N ARG A 214 -13.50 -15.10 -4.80
CA ARG A 214 -14.55 -15.67 -5.66
C ARG A 214 -14.93 -17.10 -5.25
N ARG A 215 -15.81 -17.22 -4.26
CA ARG A 215 -16.29 -18.53 -3.75
C ARG A 215 -17.23 -19.28 -4.70
N ASN A 216 -18.06 -18.57 -5.46
CA ASN A 216 -18.98 -19.16 -6.44
C ASN A 216 -18.45 -18.92 -7.86
N LEU A 217 -18.16 -20.01 -8.57
CA LEU A 217 -17.67 -19.97 -9.95
C LEU A 217 -18.80 -19.86 -10.98
N ALA A 218 -20.07 -19.96 -10.56
CA ALA A 218 -21.25 -19.83 -11.42
C ALA A 218 -21.66 -18.36 -11.70
N GLY A 219 -20.71 -17.42 -11.60
CA GLY A 219 -20.92 -16.00 -11.85
C GLY A 219 -20.23 -15.49 -13.12
N ALA A 220 -20.22 -14.17 -13.30
CA ALA A 220 -19.45 -13.56 -14.38
C ALA A 220 -17.98 -13.97 -14.29
N ALA A 221 -17.43 -14.46 -15.41
CA ALA A 221 -16.03 -14.85 -15.51
C ALA A 221 -15.12 -13.69 -15.09
N PRO A 222 -13.94 -13.96 -14.50
CA PRO A 222 -12.93 -12.91 -14.31
C PRO A 222 -12.50 -12.38 -15.68
N ASP A 223 -12.10 -11.11 -15.73
CA ASP A 223 -11.54 -10.53 -16.94
C ASP A 223 -10.21 -11.21 -17.28
N GLU A 224 -9.42 -11.54 -16.25
CA GLU A 224 -8.12 -12.17 -16.41
C GLU A 224 -7.76 -13.05 -15.19
N VAL A 225 -7.16 -14.22 -15.47
CA VAL A 225 -6.49 -15.06 -14.48
C VAL A 225 -5.11 -15.46 -15.02
N ILE A 226 -4.05 -15.13 -14.30
CA ILE A 226 -2.66 -15.41 -14.71
C ILE A 226 -1.92 -16.16 -13.61
N SER A 227 -1.16 -17.17 -14.01
CA SER A 227 -0.08 -17.78 -13.22
C SER A 227 1.27 -17.52 -13.91
N ASP A 228 2.16 -16.80 -13.24
CA ASP A 228 3.49 -16.39 -13.72
C ASP A 228 4.57 -17.06 -12.87
N TYR A 229 5.43 -17.85 -13.52
CA TYR A 229 6.66 -18.40 -12.94
C TYR A 229 7.85 -17.65 -13.54
N ARG A 230 8.72 -17.11 -12.67
CA ARG A 230 9.96 -16.48 -13.12
C ARG A 230 11.14 -16.91 -12.25
N ARG A 231 12.24 -17.26 -12.92
CA ARG A 231 13.56 -17.39 -12.31
C ARG A 231 14.36 -16.11 -12.58
N ARG A 232 14.79 -15.45 -11.52
CA ARG A 232 15.67 -14.27 -11.54
C ARG A 232 16.97 -14.60 -10.82
N TYR A 233 17.93 -13.69 -10.85
CA TYR A 233 19.16 -13.80 -10.05
C TYR A 233 18.85 -13.94 -8.55
N GLU A 234 17.74 -13.34 -8.10
CA GLU A 234 17.23 -13.36 -6.72
C GLU A 234 16.52 -14.67 -6.33
N GLY A 235 16.30 -15.59 -7.29
CA GLY A 235 15.58 -16.84 -7.07
C GLY A 235 14.30 -16.97 -7.88
N ILE A 236 13.44 -17.89 -7.45
CA ILE A 236 12.18 -18.22 -8.12
C ILE A 236 11.01 -17.48 -7.45
N ARG A 237 10.13 -16.93 -8.28
CA ARG A 237 8.85 -16.35 -7.86
C ARG A 237 7.70 -17.03 -8.60
N VAL A 238 6.70 -17.45 -7.84
CA VAL A 238 5.38 -17.85 -8.37
C VAL A 238 4.38 -16.74 -8.05
N LYS A 239 3.65 -16.25 -9.04
CA LYS A 239 2.63 -15.21 -8.86
C LYS A 239 1.32 -15.64 -9.52
N HIS A 240 0.23 -15.57 -8.77
CA HIS A 240 -1.12 -15.75 -9.28
C HIS A 240 -1.86 -14.42 -9.24
N SER A 241 -2.70 -14.12 -10.23
CA SER A 241 -3.43 -12.85 -10.32
C SER A 241 -4.85 -13.04 -10.86
N VAL A 242 -5.78 -12.23 -10.35
CA VAL A 242 -7.18 -12.12 -10.80
C VAL A 242 -7.57 -10.65 -10.78
N ASN A 243 -8.02 -10.10 -11.92
CA ASN A 243 -8.54 -8.72 -12.05
C ASN A 243 -7.76 -7.67 -11.23
N TYR A 244 -6.44 -7.58 -11.44
CA TYR A 244 -5.53 -6.65 -10.75
C TYR A 244 -5.13 -6.98 -9.31
N ASN A 245 -5.78 -7.95 -8.66
CA ASN A 245 -5.33 -8.50 -7.38
C ASN A 245 -4.33 -9.62 -7.62
N SER A 246 -3.38 -9.81 -6.70
CA SER A 246 -2.40 -10.88 -6.84
C SER A 246 -1.92 -11.45 -5.53
N VAL A 247 -1.46 -12.69 -5.58
CA VAL A 247 -0.68 -13.32 -4.52
C VAL A 247 0.61 -13.85 -5.12
N LYS A 248 1.74 -13.63 -4.46
CA LYS A 248 3.05 -14.11 -4.89
C LYS A 248 3.78 -14.80 -3.75
N MET A 249 4.45 -15.89 -4.08
CA MET A 249 5.32 -16.64 -3.19
C MET A 249 6.75 -16.61 -3.72
N TYR A 250 7.70 -16.30 -2.86
CA TYR A 250 9.12 -16.26 -3.22
C TYR A 250 10.03 -16.40 -2.00
N ASN A 251 11.26 -16.85 -2.24
CA ASN A 251 12.32 -16.79 -1.24
C ASN A 251 12.82 -15.33 -1.16
N LYS A 252 12.80 -14.76 0.04
CA LYS A 252 13.31 -13.44 0.35
C LYS A 252 14.52 -13.58 1.27
N SER A 253 15.65 -13.03 0.86
CA SER A 253 16.88 -12.98 1.69
C SER A 253 17.43 -14.37 2.10
N GLY A 254 17.14 -15.42 1.32
CA GLY A 254 17.73 -16.76 1.44
C GLY A 254 17.01 -17.70 2.42
N SER A 255 16.57 -17.19 3.57
CA SER A 255 15.98 -18.00 4.66
C SER A 255 14.55 -17.62 5.03
N LEU A 256 13.86 -16.81 4.22
CA LEU A 256 12.48 -16.40 4.49
C LEU A 256 11.58 -16.70 3.29
N LEU A 257 10.53 -17.48 3.53
CA LEU A 257 9.47 -17.70 2.54
C LEU A 257 8.42 -16.60 2.73
N ARG A 258 8.26 -15.74 1.74
CA ARG A 258 7.26 -14.67 1.75
C ARG A 258 6.09 -15.06 0.87
N ILE A 259 4.89 -14.98 1.44
CA ILE A 259 3.62 -15.01 0.72
C ILE A 259 3.03 -13.61 0.82
N GLU A 260 2.94 -12.92 -0.30
CA GLU A 260 2.54 -11.52 -0.36
C GLU A 260 1.31 -11.35 -1.24
N THR A 261 0.29 -10.70 -0.70
CA THR A 261 -0.97 -10.41 -1.37
C THR A 261 -1.05 -8.91 -1.66
N THR A 262 -1.27 -8.55 -2.92
CA THR A 262 -1.53 -7.19 -3.37
C THR A 262 -3.01 -7.07 -3.71
N ILE A 263 -3.69 -6.10 -3.08
CA ILE A 263 -5.11 -5.79 -3.31
C ILE A 263 -5.21 -4.41 -3.96
N ASN A 264 -5.64 -4.39 -5.22
CA ASN A 264 -5.90 -3.19 -6.02
C ASN A 264 -7.39 -3.02 -6.33
N ASN A 265 -8.10 -4.13 -6.53
CA ASN A 265 -9.54 -4.15 -6.73
C ASN A 265 -10.24 -4.78 -5.52
N THR A 266 -10.61 -3.95 -4.55
CA THR A 266 -11.24 -4.42 -3.31
C THR A 266 -12.61 -5.06 -3.53
N ARG A 267 -13.31 -4.69 -4.60
CA ARG A 267 -14.70 -5.12 -4.83
C ARG A 267 -14.86 -6.60 -5.16
N ASP A 268 -13.75 -7.29 -5.45
CA ASP A 268 -13.71 -8.74 -5.60
C ASP A 268 -13.80 -9.46 -4.23
N PHE A 269 -13.49 -8.77 -3.13
CA PHE A 269 -13.58 -9.28 -1.77
C PHE A 269 -14.87 -8.85 -1.08
N LYS A 270 -15.28 -9.62 -0.07
CA LYS A 270 -16.42 -9.31 0.79
C LYS A 270 -16.02 -9.16 2.25
N VAL A 271 -16.72 -8.28 2.95
CA VAL A 271 -16.59 -8.03 4.39
C VAL A 271 -17.97 -8.15 5.02
N PHE A 272 -18.05 -8.82 6.17
CA PHE A 272 -19.29 -8.91 6.93
C PHE A 272 -19.49 -7.62 7.74
N ARG A 273 -20.48 -6.81 7.36
CA ARG A 273 -20.79 -5.51 7.97
C ARG A 273 -22.22 -5.07 7.65
N SER A 274 -22.71 -4.04 8.34
CA SER A 274 -24.00 -3.44 8.01
C SER A 274 -23.95 -2.71 6.64
N PRO A 275 -25.03 -2.79 5.83
CA PRO A 275 -25.13 -2.07 4.56
C PRO A 275 -25.09 -0.54 4.74
N ASN A 276 -24.43 0.18 3.83
CA ASN A 276 -24.43 1.66 3.75
C ASN A 276 -24.09 2.42 5.05
N ASP A 277 -23.33 1.79 5.95
CA ASP A 277 -22.99 2.35 7.27
C ASP A 277 -24.22 2.63 8.16
N ASP A 278 -25.34 1.97 7.84
CA ASP A 278 -26.58 1.99 8.63
C ASP A 278 -26.51 0.89 9.70
N GLU A 279 -26.11 1.27 10.91
CA GLU A 279 -26.02 0.37 12.07
C GLU A 279 -27.36 -0.25 12.47
N GLY A 280 -28.49 0.33 12.05
CA GLY A 280 -29.82 -0.21 12.29
C GLY A 280 -30.16 -1.45 11.45
N LYS A 281 -29.37 -1.74 10.42
CA LYS A 281 -29.55 -2.93 9.57
C LYS A 281 -28.65 -4.08 10.01
N PRO A 282 -29.15 -5.32 9.95
CA PRO A 282 -28.34 -6.49 10.27
C PRO A 282 -27.15 -6.59 9.32
N ALA A 283 -26.00 -7.00 9.88
CA ALA A 283 -24.79 -7.22 9.12
C ALA A 283 -24.98 -8.32 8.06
N SER A 284 -24.37 -8.13 6.91
CA SER A 284 -24.37 -9.08 5.80
C SER A 284 -23.06 -9.00 5.02
N TRP A 285 -22.83 -9.95 4.11
CA TRP A 285 -21.63 -9.94 3.26
C TRP A 285 -21.70 -8.85 2.20
N GLN A 286 -21.03 -7.73 2.46
CA GLN A 286 -20.95 -6.56 1.59
C GLN A 286 -19.64 -6.57 0.80
N LYS A 287 -19.62 -5.91 -0.38
CA LYS A 287 -18.36 -5.68 -1.10
C LYS A 287 -17.41 -4.82 -0.24
N MET A 288 -16.14 -5.19 -0.20
CA MET A 288 -15.12 -4.45 0.54
C MET A 288 -14.92 -3.06 -0.07
N ARG A 289 -14.90 -2.03 0.78
CA ARG A 289 -14.76 -0.63 0.36
C ARG A 289 -13.33 -0.31 -0.04
N LYS A 290 -13.19 0.67 -0.94
CA LYS A 290 -11.90 1.27 -1.25
C LYS A 290 -11.42 2.22 -0.14
N GLY A 291 -12.35 2.77 0.64
CA GLY A 291 -12.05 3.62 1.80
C GLY A 291 -11.25 2.90 2.89
N VAL A 292 -10.62 3.68 3.77
CA VAL A 292 -9.78 3.17 4.87
C VAL A 292 -10.54 2.47 5.99
N SER A 293 -11.87 2.56 6.03
CA SER A 293 -12.71 1.90 7.05
C SER A 293 -12.56 0.37 7.08
N ASP A 294 -12.35 -0.24 5.90
CA ASP A 294 -12.17 -1.69 5.78
C ASP A 294 -10.68 -2.09 5.70
N LEU A 295 -9.73 -1.18 6.03
CA LEU A 295 -8.30 -1.45 5.83
C LEU A 295 -7.80 -2.63 6.67
N HIS A 296 -8.30 -2.80 7.89
CA HIS A 296 -7.98 -3.94 8.75
C HIS A 296 -8.31 -5.29 8.09
N ARG A 297 -9.37 -5.38 7.27
CA ARG A 297 -9.76 -6.59 6.54
C ARG A 297 -8.85 -6.91 5.35
N ARG A 298 -8.05 -5.94 4.89
CA ARG A 298 -7.05 -6.18 3.84
C ARG A 298 -5.81 -6.89 4.36
N CYS A 299 -5.59 -6.83 5.68
CA CYS A 299 -4.40 -7.32 6.36
C CYS A 299 -4.68 -8.52 7.29
N GLY A 300 -5.92 -9.00 7.34
CA GLY A 300 -6.32 -10.09 8.23
C GLY A 300 -7.19 -11.11 7.52
N GLY A 301 -6.70 -12.36 7.47
CA GLY A 301 -7.61 -13.50 7.50
C GLY A 301 -8.10 -13.61 8.94
N GLU A 302 -9.37 -13.32 9.19
CA GLU A 302 -9.97 -13.86 10.41
C GLU A 302 -9.82 -15.39 10.35
N PRO A 303 -9.47 -16.07 11.46
CA PRO A 303 -9.82 -17.47 11.56
C PRO A 303 -11.33 -17.48 11.35
N THR A 304 -11.78 -18.17 10.30
CA THR A 304 -13.18 -18.58 10.19
C THR A 304 -13.59 -19.08 11.56
N MET A 305 -14.48 -18.36 12.25
CA MET A 305 -15.29 -18.96 13.30
C MET A 305 -15.95 -20.16 12.63
N GLN A 306 -15.45 -21.35 12.96
CA GLN A 306 -16.19 -22.60 12.78
C GLN A 306 -17.37 -22.57 13.75
#